data_AF-A0A9D9BGT1-F1
#
_entry.id   AF-A0A9D9BGT1-F1
#
_cell.length_a   1.000
_cell.length_b   1.000
_cell.length_c   1.000
_cell.angle_alpha   90.00
_cell.angle_beta   90.00
_cell.angle_gamma   90.00
#
_symmetry.space_group_name_H-M   'P 1'
#
loop_
_entity.id
_entity.type
_entity.pdbx_description
1 polymer ?
#
loop_
_entity_poly.entity_id
_entity_poly.type
_entity_poly.pdbx_seq_one_letter_code
_entity_poly.pdbx_strand_id
1 'polypeptide(L)'
;YRKRLSRARSEVEAFTSHHCGIVSTSAKCACPRRLPAAMEAGRVQRGNYPNSANAKEGYADIRAQVGAVIEDLKTFKLHRSVPHHECPEAIRVALTEILSPPA
;
A
#
# COMPACT_ATOMS: atom_id res chain seq x y z
N TYR A 1 22.95 10.16 10.64
CA TYR A 1 21.65 10.76 10.28
C TYR A 1 20.65 9.76 9.65
N ARG A 2 21.03 8.96 8.63
CA ARG A 2 20.11 8.02 7.92
C ARG A 2 19.39 6.98 8.81
N LYS A 3 20.02 6.48 9.88
CA LYS A 3 19.41 5.51 10.80
C LYS A 3 18.21 6.05 11.60
N ARG A 4 18.21 7.34 11.96
CA ARG A 4 17.10 7.95 12.72
C ARG A 4 15.82 8.03 11.89
N LEU A 5 15.95 8.47 10.63
CA LEU A 5 14.82 8.53 9.70
C LEU A 5 14.24 7.15 9.40
N SER A 6 15.10 6.15 9.20
CA SER A 6 14.65 4.76 8.99
C SER A 6 13.82 4.25 10.17
N ARG A 7 14.28 4.47 11.41
CA ARG A 7 13.53 4.05 12.61
C ARG A 7 12.19 4.78 12.73
N ALA A 8 12.19 6.10 12.53
CA ALA A 8 10.96 6.88 12.60
C ALA A 8 9.92 6.41 11.56
N ARG A 9 10.35 6.07 10.33
CA ARG A 9 9.44 5.51 9.31
C ARG A 9 8.87 4.16 9.76
N SER A 10 9.72 3.26 10.25
CA SER A 10 9.27 1.97 10.76
C SER A 10 8.33 2.08 11.95
N GLU A 11 8.54 3.05 12.84
CA GLU A 11 7.64 3.32 13.97
C GLU A 11 6.27 3.82 13.50
N VAL A 12 6.22 4.73 12.51
CA VAL A 12 4.96 5.21 11.93
C VAL A 12 4.20 4.10 11.22
N GLU A 13 4.90 3.26 10.45
CA GLU A 13 4.32 2.10 9.77
C GLU A 13 3.77 1.08 10.78
N ALA A 14 4.55 0.76 11.83
CA ALA A 14 4.11 -0.13 12.90
C ALA A 14 2.87 0.43 13.62
N PHE A 15 2.88 1.71 13.98
CA PHE A 15 1.73 2.34 14.64
C PHE A 15 0.48 2.30 13.76
N THR A 16 0.59 2.71 12.50
CA THR A 16 -0.56 2.81 11.59
C THR A 16 -1.14 1.43 11.24
N SER A 17 -0.29 0.42 11.02
CA SER A 17 -0.73 -0.96 10.77
C SER A 17 -1.49 -1.60 11.94
N HIS A 18 -1.13 -1.26 13.20
CA HIS A 18 -1.81 -1.82 14.38
C HIS A 18 -3.05 -1.04 14.80
N HIS A 19 -3.05 0.28 14.57
CA HIS A 19 -4.07 1.16 15.15
C HIS A 19 -5.05 1.77 14.15
N CYS A 20 -4.72 1.90 12.86
CA CYS A 20 -5.58 2.59 11.90
C CYS A 20 -6.52 1.64 11.13
N GLY A 21 -7.83 1.85 11.24
CA GLY A 21 -8.86 1.07 10.55
C GLY A 21 -8.89 1.19 9.02
N ILE A 22 -8.16 2.15 8.45
CA ILE A 22 -7.98 2.24 6.99
C ILE A 22 -6.93 1.22 6.51
N VAL A 23 -5.85 1.05 7.29
CA VAL A 23 -4.72 0.17 6.93
C VAL A 23 -4.98 -1.27 7.39
N SER A 24 -5.65 -1.44 8.53
CA SER A 24 -5.94 -2.74 9.12
C SER A 24 -7.40 -2.85 9.55
N THR A 25 -8.11 -3.85 9.04
CA THR A 25 -9.53 -4.07 9.35
C THR A 25 -9.77 -4.51 10.80
N SER A 26 -8.77 -5.07 11.47
CA SER A 26 -8.84 -5.49 12.87
C SER A 26 -8.56 -4.35 13.86
N ALA A 27 -8.12 -3.19 13.38
CA ALA A 27 -7.75 -2.08 14.23
C ALA A 27 -8.95 -1.42 14.92
N LYS A 28 -8.78 -1.04 16.19
CA LYS A 28 -9.85 -0.44 17.00
C LYS A 28 -10.21 0.99 16.58
N CYS A 29 -9.28 1.74 15.97
CA CYS A 29 -9.56 3.10 15.51
C CYS A 29 -10.32 3.04 14.18
N ALA A 30 -11.57 3.50 14.17
CA ALA A 30 -12.35 3.67 12.96
C ALA A 30 -12.91 5.09 12.93
N CYS A 31 -12.61 5.85 11.88
CA CYS A 31 -13.09 7.23 11.72
C CYS A 31 -14.62 7.32 11.81
N PRO A 32 -15.42 6.43 11.18
CA PRO A 32 -16.88 6.46 11.31
C PRO A 32 -17.37 6.29 12.75
N ARG A 33 -16.59 5.63 13.61
CA ARG A 33 -16.91 5.44 15.03
C ARG A 33 -16.48 6.62 15.91
N ARG A 34 -15.33 7.23 15.60
CA ARG A 34 -14.73 8.29 16.43
C ARG A 34 -15.17 9.70 16.05
N LEU A 35 -15.44 9.93 14.77
CA LEU A 35 -15.76 11.27 14.26
C LEU A 35 -17.06 11.82 14.85
N PRO A 36 -18.17 11.07 14.96
CA PRO A 36 -19.41 11.59 15.57
C PRO A 36 -19.18 12.12 17.00
N ALA A 37 -18.57 11.31 17.86
CA ALA A 37 -18.28 11.71 19.25
C ALA A 37 -17.30 12.91 19.34
N ALA A 38 -16.34 13.02 18.41
CA ALA A 38 -15.43 14.16 18.36
C ALA A 38 -16.15 15.45 17.92
N MET A 39 -17.16 15.34 17.05
CA MET A 39 -18.00 16.46 16.63
C MET A 39 -18.95 16.90 17.75
N GLU A 40 -19.60 15.95 18.44
CA GLU A 40 -20.44 16.23 19.60
C GLU A 40 -19.65 16.91 20.73
N ALA A 41 -18.41 16.48 20.96
CA ALA A 41 -17.51 17.10 21.94
C ALA A 41 -16.91 18.44 21.46
N GLY A 42 -17.27 18.95 20.28
CA GLY A 42 -16.77 20.21 19.74
C GLY A 42 -15.30 20.22 19.31
N ARG A 43 -14.63 19.06 19.30
CA ARG A 43 -13.21 18.94 18.89
C ARG A 43 -13.03 19.07 17.38
N VAL A 44 -14.07 18.72 16.61
CA VAL A 44 -14.10 18.82 15.15
C VAL A 44 -15.34 19.59 14.73
N GLN A 45 -15.15 20.68 14.00
CA GLN A 45 -16.24 21.47 13.44
C GLN A 45 -16.61 20.94 12.06
N ARG A 46 -17.89 20.65 11.84
CA ARG A 46 -18.38 20.22 10.51
C ARG A 46 -18.11 21.33 9.49
N GLY A 47 -17.51 20.96 8.35
CA GLY A 47 -17.22 21.90 7.26
C GLY A 47 -15.98 22.76 7.47
N ASN A 48 -15.33 22.70 8.64
CA ASN A 48 -14.07 23.38 8.91
C ASN A 48 -12.98 22.35 9.23
N TYR A 49 -12.25 21.95 8.19
CA TYR A 49 -11.20 20.94 8.30
C TYR A 49 -9.86 21.52 7.81
N PRO A 50 -9.06 22.15 8.69
CA PRO A 50 -7.88 22.91 8.28
C PRO A 50 -6.85 22.06 7.52
N ASN A 51 -6.74 20.78 7.84
CA ASN A 51 -5.77 19.86 7.22
C ASN A 51 -6.34 19.05 6.04
N SER A 52 -7.63 19.17 5.73
CA SER A 52 -8.27 18.41 4.65
C SER A 52 -9.21 19.27 3.79
N ALA A 53 -9.12 20.60 3.88
CA ALA A 53 -9.96 21.52 3.11
C ALA A 53 -9.86 21.30 1.59
N ASN A 54 -8.69 20.85 1.12
CA ASN A 54 -8.42 20.57 -0.29
C ASN A 54 -8.35 19.06 -0.60
N ALA A 55 -8.88 18.20 0.28
CA ALA A 55 -8.93 16.77 -0.01
C ALA A 55 -9.86 16.52 -1.20
N LYS A 56 -9.37 15.83 -2.23
CA LYS A 56 -10.15 15.46 -3.42
C LYS A 56 -10.95 14.19 -3.18
N GLU A 57 -10.41 13.28 -2.38
CA GLU A 57 -10.97 11.97 -2.10
C GLU A 57 -11.67 11.94 -0.74
N GLY A 58 -12.81 11.26 -0.69
CA GLY A 58 -13.51 11.00 0.56
C GLY A 58 -12.88 9.85 1.35
N TYR A 59 -13.30 9.69 2.60
CA TYR A 59 -12.86 8.59 3.46
C TYR A 59 -13.12 7.20 2.84
N ALA A 60 -14.29 7.01 2.23
CA ALA A 60 -14.66 5.74 1.60
C ALA A 60 -13.75 5.44 0.40
N ASP A 61 -13.43 6.45 -0.41
CA ASP A 61 -12.56 6.32 -1.58
C ASP A 61 -11.15 5.95 -1.16
N ILE A 62 -10.58 6.66 -0.19
CA ILE A 62 -9.24 6.35 0.35
C ILE A 62 -9.20 4.92 0.91
N ARG A 63 -10.25 4.49 1.63
CA ARG A 63 -10.31 3.12 2.16
C ARG A 63 -10.32 2.08 1.03
N ALA A 64 -11.08 2.32 -0.03
CA ALA A 64 -11.12 1.43 -1.18
C ALA A 64 -9.77 1.40 -1.91
N GLN A 65 -9.16 2.55 -2.15
CA GLN A 65 -7.86 2.68 -2.82
C GLN A 65 -6.74 1.98 -2.03
N VAL A 66 -6.67 2.18 -0.71
CA VAL A 66 -5.69 1.49 0.14
C VAL A 66 -5.89 -0.03 0.08
N GLY A 67 -7.14 -0.50 0.11
CA GLY A 67 -7.44 -1.92 -0.07
C GLY A 67 -6.93 -2.47 -1.41
N ALA A 68 -7.19 -1.75 -2.51
CA ALA A 68 -6.72 -2.15 -3.85
C ALA A 68 -5.18 -2.22 -3.92
N VAL A 69 -4.48 -1.20 -3.41
CA VAL A 69 -3.00 -1.18 -3.38
C VAL A 69 -2.43 -2.39 -2.62
N ILE A 70 -3.06 -2.78 -1.50
CA ILE A 70 -2.61 -3.95 -0.73
C ILE A 70 -2.77 -5.23 -1.56
N GLU A 71 -3.88 -5.43 -2.25
CA GLU A 71 -4.10 -6.60 -3.11
C GLU A 71 -3.14 -6.64 -4.31
N ASP A 72 -2.91 -5.50 -4.95
CA ASP A 72 -1.95 -5.37 -6.06
C ASP A 72 -0.52 -5.72 -5.62
N LEU A 73 -0.11 -5.24 -4.45
CA LEU A 73 1.22 -5.53 -3.89
C LEU A 73 1.40 -7.01 -3.54
N LYS A 74 0.35 -7.70 -3.07
CA LYS A 74 0.39 -9.16 -2.85
C LYS A 74 0.67 -9.89 -4.17
N THR A 75 -0.07 -9.54 -5.21
CA THR A 75 0.09 -10.12 -6.56
C THR A 75 1.49 -9.85 -7.12
N PHE A 76 1.95 -8.59 -7.04
CA PHE A 76 3.30 -8.21 -7.45
C PHE A 76 4.39 -8.98 -6.70
N LYS A 77 4.25 -9.12 -5.38
CA LYS A 77 5.21 -9.87 -4.55
C LYS A 77 5.26 -11.34 -4.93
N LEU A 78 4.11 -11.95 -5.22
CA LEU A 78 4.03 -13.33 -5.71
C LEU A 78 4.78 -13.49 -7.04
N HIS A 79 4.51 -12.64 -8.04
CA HIS A 79 5.20 -12.70 -9.34
C HIS A 79 6.71 -12.57 -9.21
N ARG A 80 7.21 -11.73 -8.28
CA ARG A 80 8.64 -11.59 -8.03
C ARG A 80 9.26 -12.70 -7.17
N SER A 81 8.44 -13.52 -6.52
CA SER A 81 8.91 -14.64 -5.69
C SER A 81 9.18 -15.90 -6.51
N VAL A 82 8.61 -16.00 -7.72
CA VAL A 82 8.92 -17.09 -8.66
C VAL A 82 10.32 -16.83 -9.22
N PRO A 83 11.30 -17.72 -8.98
CA PRO A 83 12.60 -17.61 -9.61
C PRO A 83 12.41 -17.58 -11.12
N HIS A 84 13.15 -16.74 -11.84
CA HIS A 84 13.21 -16.88 -13.28
C HIS A 84 13.73 -18.29 -13.58
N HIS A 85 12.91 -19.10 -14.26
CA HIS A 85 13.37 -20.39 -14.74
C HIS A 85 14.50 -20.12 -15.72
N GLU A 86 15.73 -20.40 -15.30
CA GLU A 86 16.87 -20.33 -16.18
C GLU A 86 16.69 -21.41 -17.24
N CYS A 87 16.60 -20.99 -18.49
CA CYS A 87 16.64 -21.91 -19.62
C CYS A 87 18.04 -22.55 -19.62
N PRO A 88 18.16 -23.89 -19.54
CA PRO A 88 19.46 -24.56 -19.66
C PRO A 88 20.20 -24.05 -20.88
N GLU A 89 21.50 -23.77 -20.74
CA GLU A 89 22.31 -23.12 -21.78
C GLU A 89 22.14 -23.79 -23.15
N ALA A 90 22.10 -25.13 -23.17
CA ALA A 90 21.89 -25.92 -24.38
C ALA A 90 20.57 -25.61 -25.11
N ILE A 91 19.49 -25.38 -24.36
CA ILE A 91 18.17 -25.04 -24.94
C ILE A 91 18.19 -23.59 -25.42
N ARG A 92 18.85 -22.67 -24.70
CA ARG A 92 19.00 -21.27 -25.13
C ARG A 92 19.77 -21.15 -26.45
N VAL A 93 20.87 -21.89 -26.59
CA VAL A 93 21.67 -21.92 -27.84
C VAL A 93 20.82 -22.45 -29.00
N ALA A 94 20.16 -23.61 -28.82
CA ALA A 94 19.30 -24.19 -29.84
C ALA A 94 18.15 -23.25 -30.27
N LEU A 95 17.50 -22.57 -29.30
CA LEU A 95 16.48 -21.57 -29.60
C LEU A 95 17.03 -20.37 -30.38
N THR A 96 18.25 -19.93 -30.07
CA THR A 96 18.87 -18.78 -30.74
C THR A 96 19.20 -19.09 -32.20
N GLU A 97 19.67 -20.31 -32.49
CA GLU A 97 19.92 -20.80 -33.86
C GLU A 97 18.62 -20.90 -34.68
N ILE A 98 17.52 -21.37 -34.08
CA ILE A 98 16.22 -21.47 -34.77
C ILE A 98 15.63 -20.08 -35.06
N LEU A 99 15.75 -19.15 -34.10
CA LEU A 99 15.12 -17.83 -34.18
C LEU A 99 15.96 -16.79 -34.94
N SER A 100 17.25 -17.03 -35.13
CA SER A 100 18.14 -16.19 -35.96
C SER A 100 18.57 -16.96 -37.21
N PRO A 101 17.72 -17.04 -38.25
CA PRO A 101 18.13 -17.67 -39.49
C PRO A 101 19.32 -16.91 -40.09
N PRO A 102 20.33 -17.62 -40.62
CA PRO A 102 21.46 -16.99 -41.28
C PRO A 102 20.98 -16.19 -42.50
N ALA A 103 21.55 -14.99 -42.67
CA ALA A 103 21.34 -14.13 -43.83
C ALA A 103 21.90 -14.74 -45.13
#